data_AF-A0AA42Z5I8-F1
#
_entry.id   AF-A0AA42Z5I8-F1
#
_cell.length_a   1.000
_cell.length_b   1.000
_cell.length_c   1.000
_cell.angle_alpha   90.00
_cell.angle_beta   90.00
_cell.angle_gamma   90.00
#
_symmetry.space_group_name_H-M   'P 1'
#
loop_
_entity.id
_entity.type
_entity.pdbx_description
1 polymer ?
#
loop_
_entity_poly.entity_id
_entity_poly.type
_entity_poly.pdbx_seq_one_letter_code
_entity_poly.pdbx_strand_id
1 'polypeptide(L)' 'MNSSQLIAYLNAIQVGDLDVIRTRILEAKQACVDLSQPDLAEKLAEALAALDGLDTKTYRRRIETVISRLGHIR' A
#
# COMPACT_ATOMS: atom_id res chain seq x y z
N MET A 1 1.79 30.81 -11.19
CA MET A 1 0.93 30.05 -10.26
C MET A 1 0.70 30.93 -9.03
N ASN A 2 -0.54 31.34 -8.77
CA ASN A 2 -0.86 32.19 -7.62
C ASN A 2 -1.20 31.33 -6.38
N SER A 3 -1.22 31.95 -5.19
CA SER A 3 -1.47 31.26 -3.91
C SER A 3 -2.77 30.47 -3.90
N SER A 4 -3.83 30.97 -4.55
CA SER A 4 -5.11 30.25 -4.68
C SER A 4 -5.01 28.98 -5.53
N GLN A 5 -4.21 29.00 -6.61
CA GLN A 5 -3.97 27.82 -7.46
C GLN A 5 -3.13 26.77 -6.73
N LEU A 6 -2.16 27.19 -5.91
CA LEU A 6 -1.35 26.28 -5.10
C LEU A 6 -2.20 25.59 -4.02
N ILE A 7 -3.09 26.33 -3.35
CA ILE A 7 -4.03 25.78 -2.35
C ILE A 7 -4.99 24.78 -3.01
N ALA A 8 -5.52 25.08 -4.21
CA ALA A 8 -6.36 24.16 -4.95
C ALA A 8 -5.61 22.88 -5.34
N TYR A 9 -4.35 22.99 -5.76
CA TYR A 9 -3.49 21.83 -6.05
C TYR A 9 -3.23 20.97 -4.81
N LEU A 10 -2.97 21.60 -3.66
CA LEU A 10 -2.74 20.91 -2.38
C LEU A 10 -4.01 20.25 -1.83
N ASN A 11 -5.18 20.89 -1.97
CA ASN A 11 -6.48 20.31 -1.60
C ASN A 11 -6.90 19.16 -2.54
N ALA A 12 -6.41 19.16 -3.79
CA ALA A 12 -6.66 18.11 -4.78
C ALA A 12 -5.79 16.87 -4.56
N ILE A 13 -4.72 16.95 -3.77
CA ILE A 13 -4.02 15.78 -3.24
C ILE A 13 -4.98 15.13 -2.25
N GLN A 14 -5.75 14.13 -2.73
CA GLN A 14 -6.75 13.44 -1.92
C GLN A 14 -6.05 12.73 -0.75
N VAL A 15 -6.13 13.36 0.42
CA VAL A 15 -5.73 12.80 1.72
C VAL A 15 -6.36 11.41 1.95
N GLY A 16 -7.48 11.11 1.29
CA GLY A 16 -8.17 9.82 1.36
C GLY A 16 -7.54 8.66 0.59
N ASP A 17 -6.80 8.87 -0.50
CA ASP A 17 -6.34 7.73 -1.32
C ASP A 17 -5.25 6.93 -0.62
N LEU A 18 -4.32 7.61 0.04
CA LEU A 18 -3.22 6.96 0.75
C LEU A 18 -3.71 6.23 2.01
N ASP A 19 -4.64 6.84 2.76
CA ASP A 19 -5.22 6.19 3.94
C ASP A 19 -6.10 5.00 3.55
N VAL A 20 -6.89 5.11 2.47
CA VAL A 20 -7.66 3.96 1.95
C VAL A 20 -6.72 2.83 1.50
N ILE A 21 -5.65 3.15 0.76
CA ILE A 21 -4.64 2.16 0.35
C ILE A 21 -4.02 1.51 1.59
N ARG A 22 -3.65 2.29 2.61
CA ARG A 22 -3.08 1.81 3.87
C ARG A 22 -4.03 0.84 4.58
N THR A 23 -5.31 1.21 4.73
CA THR A 23 -6.33 0.35 5.34
C THR A 23 -6.47 -0.98 4.59
N ARG A 24 -6.52 -0.96 3.26
CA ARG A 24 -6.63 -2.19 2.45
C ARG A 24 -5.43 -3.10 2.59
N ILE A 25 -4.22 -2.54 2.68
CA ILE A 25 -3.01 -3.35 2.87
C ILE A 25 -2.98 -3.95 4.27
N LEU A 26 -3.46 -3.24 5.30
CA LEU A 26 -3.59 -3.77 6.65
C LEU A 26 -4.61 -4.93 6.72
N GLU A 27 -5.77 -4.78 6.06
CA GLU A 27 -6.76 -5.86 5.93
C GLU A 27 -6.15 -7.09 5.23
N ALA A 28 -5.44 -6.89 4.12
CA ALA A 28 -4.78 -7.98 3.38
C ALA A 28 -3.66 -8.65 4.20
N LYS A 29 -2.94 -7.87 5.00
CA LYS A 29 -1.89 -8.38 5.90
C LYS A 29 -2.50 -9.30 6.96
N GLN A 30 -3.60 -8.88 7.59
CA GLN A 30 -4.30 -9.70 8.57
C GLN A 30 -4.81 -11.00 7.93
N ALA A 31 -5.41 -10.92 6.74
CA ALA A 31 -5.85 -12.11 6.01
C ALA A 31 -4.69 -13.09 5.71
N CYS A 32 -3.49 -12.59 5.40
CA CYS A 32 -2.31 -13.46 5.22
C CYS A 32 -1.91 -14.17 6.53
N VAL A 33 -2.04 -13.50 7.68
CA VAL A 33 -1.81 -14.13 8.99
C VAL A 33 -2.84 -15.22 9.25
N ASP A 34 -4.12 -14.93 9.01
CA ASP A 34 -5.22 -15.88 9.23
C ASP A 34 -5.10 -17.11 8.32
N LEU A 35 -4.53 -16.95 7.11
CA LEU A 35 -4.22 -18.03 6.18
C LEU A 35 -2.91 -18.79 6.48
N SER A 36 -2.27 -18.52 7.63
CA SER A 36 -0.98 -19.10 8.00
C SER A 36 0.15 -18.82 6.97
N GLN A 37 0.11 -17.63 6.35
CA GLN A 37 1.11 -17.13 5.40
C GLN A 37 1.89 -15.93 5.99
N PRO A 38 2.66 -16.12 7.07
CA PRO A 38 3.35 -15.01 7.75
C PRO A 38 4.38 -14.30 6.86
N ASP A 39 5.03 -15.02 5.95
CA ASP A 39 5.98 -14.43 4.99
C ASP A 39 5.32 -13.43 4.05
N LEU A 40 4.05 -13.65 3.67
CA LEU A 40 3.29 -12.73 2.83
C LEU A 40 2.83 -11.51 3.64
N ALA A 41 2.46 -11.72 4.90
CA ALA A 41 2.13 -10.63 5.82
C ALA A 41 3.34 -9.70 6.06
N GLU A 42 4.55 -10.24 6.13
CA GLU A 42 5.79 -9.45 6.22
C GLU A 42 6.02 -8.61 4.96
N LYS A 43 5.81 -9.19 3.77
CA LYS A 43 5.95 -8.45 2.50
C LYS A 43 4.92 -7.32 2.36
N LEU A 44 3.72 -7.48 2.92
CA LEU A 44 2.72 -6.41 3.02
C LEU A 44 3.12 -5.33 4.05
N ALA A 45 3.80 -5.70 5.14
CA ALA A 45 4.39 -4.73 6.07
C ALA A 45 5.52 -3.91 5.42
N GLU A 46 6.37 -4.55 4.60
CA GLU A 46 7.37 -3.85 3.79
C GLU A 46 6.73 -2.90 2.76
N ALA A 47 5.60 -3.30 2.16
CA ALA A 47 4.85 -2.44 1.24
C ALA A 47 4.28 -1.20 1.94
N LEU A 48 3.79 -1.33 3.18
CA LEU A 48 3.34 -0.21 4.01
C LEU A 48 4.49 0.75 4.33
N ALA A 49 5.62 0.23 4.78
CA ALA A 49 6.80 1.05 5.07
C ALA A 49 7.30 1.81 3.83
N ALA A 50 7.25 1.17 2.66
CA ALA A 50 7.59 1.81 1.39
C ALA A 50 6.58 2.89 0.99
N LEU A 51 5.28 2.66 1.22
CA LEU A 51 4.23 3.66 0.98
C LEU A 51 4.42 4.89 1.88
N ASP A 52 4.72 4.69 3.16
CA ASP A 52 4.99 5.76 4.13
C ASP A 52 6.28 6.54 3.78
N GLY A 53 7.27 5.85 3.21
CA GLY A 53 8.52 6.44 2.71
C GLY A 53 8.44 7.04 1.29
N LEU A 54 7.25 7.08 0.68
CA LEU A 54 7.04 7.50 -0.72
C LEU A 54 7.84 6.69 -1.76
N ASP A 55 8.33 5.51 -1.40
CA ASP A 55 9.02 4.58 -2.29
C ASP A 55 7.98 3.73 -3.06
N THR A 56 7.39 4.37 -4.06
CA THR A 56 6.35 3.78 -4.91
C THR A 56 6.83 2.56 -5.71
N LYS A 57 8.14 2.48 -6.00
CA LYS A 57 8.73 1.35 -6.75
C LYS A 57 8.82 0.12 -5.87
N THR A 58 9.31 0.28 -4.65
CA THR A 58 9.37 -0.82 -3.67
C THR A 58 7.96 -1.26 -3.27
N TYR A 59 7.06 -0.31 -3.01
CA TYR A 59 5.64 -0.58 -2.78
C TYR A 59 5.05 -1.51 -3.86
N ARG A 60 5.13 -1.10 -5.14
CA ARG A 60 4.57 -1.87 -6.26
C ARG A 60 5.18 -3.28 -6.35
N ARG A 61 6.52 -3.39 -6.25
CA ARG A 61 7.21 -4.69 -6.33
C ARG A 61 6.76 -5.65 -5.23
N ARG A 62 6.51 -5.16 -4.02
CA ARG A 62 6.05 -5.98 -2.89
C ARG A 62 4.63 -6.47 -3.08
N ILE A 63 3.73 -5.61 -3.55
CA ILE A 63 2.35 -6.00 -3.91
C ILE A 63 2.35 -7.08 -5.00
N GLU A 64 3.11 -6.90 -6.08
CA GLU A 64 3.23 -7.89 -7.17
C GLU A 64 3.73 -9.25 -6.67
N THR A 65 4.71 -9.24 -5.75
CA THR A 65 5.25 -10.47 -5.14
C THR A 65 4.17 -11.22 -4.36
N VAL A 66 3.38 -10.50 -3.56
CA VAL A 66 2.28 -11.08 -2.77
C VAL A 66 1.19 -11.64 -3.69
N ILE A 67 0.79 -10.89 -4.71
CA ILE A 67 -0.21 -11.35 -5.71
C ILE A 67 0.25 -12.64 -6.40
N SER A 68 1.50 -12.67 -6.89
CA SER A 68 2.07 -13.85 -7.53
C SER A 68 2.04 -15.06 -6.61
N ARG A 69 2.49 -14.91 -5.35
CA ARG A 69 2.52 -16.02 -4.39
C ARG A 69 1.13 -16.51 -3.97
N LEU A 70 0.18 -15.61 -3.75
CA LEU A 70 -1.22 -15.99 -3.49
C LEU A 70 -1.85 -16.72 -4.68
N GLY A 71 -1.49 -16.33 -5.91
CA GLY A 71 -1.94 -17.02 -7.12
C GLY A 71 -1.46 -18.48 -7.22
N HIS A 72 -0.35 -18.83 -6.57
CA HIS A 72 0.17 -20.20 -6.51
C HIS A 72 -0.40 -21.04 -5.35
N ILE A 73 -1.12 -20.41 -4.41
CA ILE A 73 -1.78 -21.09 -3.27
C ILE A 73 -3.21 -21.56 -3.64
N ARG A 74 -3.68 -21.20 -4.84
CA ARG A 74 -4.99 -21.56 -5.37
C ARG A 74 -5.08 -23.00 -5.84
#